data_AF-A0A4U8V218-F1
#
_entry.id   AF-A0A4U8V218-F1
#
_cell.length_a   1.000
_cell.length_b   1.000
_cell.length_c   1.000
_cell.angle_alpha   90.00
_cell.angle_beta   90.00
_cell.angle_gamma   90.00
#
_symmetry.space_group_name_H-M   'P 1'
#
loop_
_entity.id
_entity.type
_entity.pdbx_description
1 polymer ?
#
loop_
_entity_poly.entity_id
_entity_poly.type
_entity_poly.pdbx_seq_one_letter_code
_entity_poly.pdbx_strand_id
1 'polypeptide(L)'
;MDEPSSSAQQSPAAGPEEQRESTPTNGDVGVAAAKNDERGCDSEELQSSIDQIESSKNEIDHVTQTVTIRQSPLSTHRRTISIPSSSANEIPFSIHGGADSCSLILVRTVFHPDLLNQLQNDDMVLSADGTELSGMVYGEAAAFLSQLFAKGSALTIEVIPTGACACGPQIGLFRL
;
A
#
# COMPACT_ATOMS: atom_id res chain seq x y z
N MET A 1 -28.15 18.23 57.48
CA MET A 1 -27.36 19.47 57.62
C MET A 1 -26.09 19.22 56.81
N ASP A 2 -25.93 19.66 55.56
CA ASP A 2 -26.64 20.66 54.76
C ASP A 2 -26.50 20.29 53.27
N GLU A 3 -27.58 20.45 52.53
CA GLU A 3 -27.57 20.78 51.09
C GLU A 3 -27.33 22.30 50.97
N PRO A 4 -26.82 22.83 49.83
CA PRO A 4 -27.78 23.33 48.83
C PRO A 4 -27.30 23.28 47.35
N SER A 5 -28.14 22.72 46.49
CA SER A 5 -28.99 23.39 45.47
C SER A 5 -28.45 24.42 44.48
N SER A 6 -29.00 24.26 43.25
CA SER A 6 -29.39 25.24 42.22
C SER A 6 -28.38 25.67 41.15
N SER A 7 -28.72 25.87 39.87
CA SER A 7 -29.93 25.66 39.04
C SER A 7 -29.66 26.26 37.64
N ALA A 8 -30.52 25.91 36.65
CA ALA A 8 -30.90 26.72 35.47
C ALA A 8 -29.89 26.88 34.30
N GLN A 9 -30.24 27.01 33.01
CA GLN A 9 -31.46 27.13 32.18
C GLN A 9 -30.99 26.92 30.70
N GLN A 10 -31.60 26.06 29.86
CA GLN A 10 -32.70 26.30 28.89
C GLN A 10 -32.39 27.21 27.66
N SER A 11 -32.66 26.64 26.46
CA SER A 11 -32.58 27.09 25.04
C SER A 11 -33.32 28.42 24.71
N PRO A 12 -33.48 28.98 23.45
CA PRO A 12 -33.72 28.31 22.13
C PRO A 12 -33.34 29.08 20.81
N ALA A 13 -33.78 28.50 19.67
CA ALA A 13 -34.34 29.12 18.44
C ALA A 13 -33.44 29.76 17.36
N ALA A 14 -33.57 29.29 16.10
CA ALA A 14 -34.36 29.93 15.01
C ALA A 14 -33.85 29.50 13.61
N GLY A 15 -34.77 29.05 12.74
CA GLY A 15 -34.61 29.08 11.27
C GLY A 15 -34.69 30.53 10.75
N PRO A 16 -34.75 30.79 9.41
CA PRO A 16 -35.88 30.31 8.58
C PRO A 16 -35.50 30.01 7.09
N GLU A 17 -36.37 29.30 6.34
CA GLU A 17 -37.13 29.78 5.13
C GLU A 17 -36.30 29.94 3.84
N GLU A 18 -36.76 29.71 2.61
CA GLU A 18 -37.97 29.18 1.95
C GLU A 18 -37.65 29.23 0.43
N GLN A 19 -38.52 28.63 -0.41
CA GLN A 19 -38.83 28.98 -1.82
C GLN A 19 -38.29 28.03 -2.90
N ARG A 20 -39.15 27.16 -3.47
CA ARG A 20 -40.19 27.39 -4.53
C ARG A 20 -39.52 27.48 -5.93
N GLU A 21 -40.03 27.00 -7.06
CA GLU A 21 -41.29 26.38 -7.47
C GLU A 21 -41.19 26.18 -9.01
N SER A 22 -41.79 25.09 -9.52
CA SER A 22 -42.46 24.94 -10.83
C SER A 22 -41.85 25.42 -12.16
N THR A 23 -41.70 24.45 -13.08
CA THR A 23 -41.99 24.56 -14.54
C THR A 23 -43.41 25.13 -14.78
N PRO A 24 -43.75 25.83 -15.89
CA PRO A 24 -44.12 25.12 -17.14
C PRO A 24 -44.12 25.89 -18.51
N THR A 25 -44.28 25.09 -19.59
CA THR A 25 -45.10 25.26 -20.83
C THR A 25 -44.74 26.15 -22.04
N ASN A 26 -44.59 25.44 -23.16
CA ASN A 26 -45.24 25.54 -24.50
C ASN A 26 -45.02 26.74 -25.44
N GLY A 27 -44.64 26.40 -26.68
CA GLY A 27 -44.82 27.20 -27.89
C GLY A 27 -44.60 26.35 -29.15
N ASP A 28 -45.69 26.03 -29.84
CA ASP A 28 -45.78 25.34 -31.13
C ASP A 28 -45.50 26.28 -32.33
N VAL A 29 -45.37 25.67 -33.51
CA VAL A 29 -45.47 26.21 -34.89
C VAL A 29 -44.15 26.38 -35.65
N GLY A 30 -44.00 25.56 -36.71
CA GLY A 30 -43.21 25.95 -37.87
C GLY A 30 -42.64 24.81 -38.71
N VAL A 31 -43.48 24.05 -39.41
CA VAL A 31 -43.03 23.15 -40.49
C VAL A 31 -42.54 23.98 -41.66
N ALA A 32 -41.26 23.88 -42.03
CA ALA A 32 -40.81 24.18 -43.38
C ALA A 32 -39.50 23.46 -43.74
N ALA A 33 -39.62 22.67 -44.81
CA ALA A 33 -38.62 22.38 -45.84
C ALA A 33 -37.41 21.49 -45.47
N ALA A 34 -37.49 20.28 -46.02
CA ALA A 34 -36.43 19.30 -46.16
C ALA A 34 -35.11 19.89 -46.69
N LYS A 35 -34.02 19.44 -46.08
CA LYS A 35 -32.79 19.08 -46.81
C LYS A 35 -32.40 17.68 -46.36
N ASN A 36 -32.72 16.71 -47.22
CA ASN A 36 -32.04 15.43 -47.23
C ASN A 36 -30.57 15.71 -47.60
N ASP A 37 -29.70 15.74 -46.61
CA ASP A 37 -28.30 15.39 -46.80
C ASP A 37 -28.12 14.06 -46.09
N GLU A 38 -28.01 13.01 -46.89
CA GLU A 38 -27.67 11.67 -46.44
C GLU A 38 -26.37 11.77 -45.66
N ARG A 39 -26.51 11.77 -44.33
CA ARG A 39 -25.40 11.67 -43.40
C ARG A 39 -24.90 10.22 -43.52
N GLY A 40 -24.09 9.98 -44.55
CA GLY A 40 -23.25 8.80 -44.65
C GLY A 40 -22.31 8.85 -43.47
N CYS A 41 -22.74 8.30 -42.34
CA CYS A 41 -21.87 8.10 -41.19
C CYS A 41 -20.67 7.31 -41.72
N ASP A 42 -19.50 7.92 -41.60
CA ASP A 42 -18.19 7.41 -41.99
C ASP A 42 -17.91 6.08 -41.27
N SER A 43 -18.58 5.02 -41.71
CA SER A 43 -18.48 3.68 -41.14
C SER A 43 -17.06 3.16 -41.27
N GLU A 44 -16.34 3.63 -42.29
CA GLU A 44 -14.92 3.33 -42.53
C GLU A 44 -14.01 4.07 -41.54
N GLU A 45 -14.33 5.32 -41.17
CA GLU A 45 -13.58 6.09 -40.17
C GLU A 45 -13.80 5.55 -38.75
N LEU A 46 -15.04 5.14 -38.46
CA LEU A 46 -15.38 4.45 -37.22
C LEU A 46 -14.69 3.09 -37.13
N GLN A 47 -14.66 2.32 -38.22
CA GLN A 47 -13.97 1.03 -38.24
C GLN A 47 -12.46 1.21 -38.04
N SER A 48 -11.85 2.20 -38.72
CA SER A 48 -10.44 2.55 -38.52
C SER A 48 -10.14 2.96 -37.08
N SER A 49 -11.06 3.65 -36.41
CA SER A 49 -10.92 4.04 -35.01
C SER A 49 -11.01 2.83 -34.07
N ILE A 50 -11.92 1.88 -34.34
CA ILE A 50 -12.04 0.64 -33.57
C ILE A 50 -10.75 -0.18 -33.69
N ASP A 51 -10.23 -0.38 -34.91
CA ASP A 51 -9.00 -1.14 -35.14
C ASP A 51 -7.80 -0.47 -34.46
N GLN A 52 -7.76 0.88 -34.43
CA GLN A 52 -6.72 1.64 -33.75
C GLN A 52 -6.80 1.52 -32.22
N ILE A 53 -8.01 1.48 -31.65
CA ILE A 53 -8.23 1.25 -30.21
C ILE A 53 -7.84 -0.18 -29.83
N GLU A 54 -8.20 -1.18 -30.64
CA GLU A 54 -7.83 -2.57 -30.39
C GLU A 54 -6.31 -2.80 -30.49
N SER A 55 -5.66 -2.17 -31.47
CA SER A 55 -4.20 -2.18 -31.60
C SER A 55 -3.54 -1.51 -30.38
N SER A 56 -4.03 -0.33 -29.97
CA SER A 56 -3.53 0.37 -28.78
C SER A 56 -3.77 -0.45 -27.50
N LYS A 57 -4.90 -1.16 -27.40
CA LYS A 57 -5.22 -2.04 -26.29
C LYS A 57 -4.26 -3.24 -26.23
N ASN A 58 -3.93 -3.86 -27.36
CA ASN A 58 -2.93 -4.93 -27.40
C ASN A 58 -1.53 -4.42 -26.99
N GLU A 59 -1.16 -3.21 -27.40
CA GLU A 59 0.10 -2.59 -27.01
C GLU A 59 0.12 -2.26 -25.50
N ILE A 60 -0.99 -1.77 -24.95
CA ILE A 60 -1.18 -1.58 -23.51
C ILE A 60 -1.14 -2.91 -22.77
N ASP A 61 -1.78 -3.97 -23.26
CA ASP A 61 -1.76 -5.30 -22.63
C ASP A 61 -0.34 -5.86 -22.60
N HIS A 62 0.43 -5.72 -23.69
CA HIS A 62 1.85 -6.08 -23.73
C HIS A 62 2.68 -5.24 -22.73
N VAL A 63 2.45 -3.93 -22.64
CA VAL A 63 3.13 -3.07 -21.65
C VAL A 63 2.72 -3.44 -20.23
N THR A 64 1.46 -3.75 -19.97
CA THR A 64 0.94 -4.13 -18.64
C THR A 64 1.49 -5.49 -18.22
N GLN A 65 1.65 -6.43 -19.15
CA GLN A 65 2.35 -7.69 -18.93
C GLN A 65 3.84 -7.47 -18.63
N THR A 66 4.47 -6.48 -19.27
CA THR A 66 5.86 -6.10 -19.02
C THR A 66 6.04 -5.36 -17.68
N VAL A 67 5.04 -4.58 -17.24
CA VAL A 67 5.02 -3.88 -15.94
C VAL A 67 4.68 -4.83 -14.79
N THR A 68 3.91 -5.89 -15.01
CA THR A 68 3.64 -6.94 -14.01
C THR A 68 4.90 -7.78 -13.71
N ILE A 69 5.85 -7.82 -14.64
CA ILE A 69 7.19 -8.43 -14.47
C ILE A 69 8.21 -7.39 -13.97
N ARG A 70 7.76 -6.29 -13.36
CA ARG A 70 8.57 -5.55 -12.38
C ARG A 70 8.15 -5.92 -10.97
N GLN A 71 8.05 -7.22 -10.68
CA GLN A 71 8.31 -7.69 -9.33
C GLN A 71 9.63 -7.05 -8.91
N SER A 72 9.63 -6.27 -7.85
CA SER A 72 10.85 -5.62 -7.39
C SER A 72 11.93 -6.70 -7.22
N PRO A 73 13.22 -6.41 -7.49
CA PRO A 73 14.30 -7.36 -7.25
C PRO A 73 14.34 -7.93 -5.82
N LEU A 74 13.62 -7.27 -4.90
CA LEU A 74 13.45 -7.65 -3.51
C LEU A 74 12.39 -8.74 -3.31
N SER A 75 11.34 -8.79 -4.14
CA SER A 75 10.26 -9.79 -4.04
C SER A 75 10.75 -11.23 -4.21
N THR A 76 11.73 -11.47 -5.09
CA THR A 76 12.24 -12.82 -5.40
C THR A 76 13.02 -13.45 -4.25
N HIS A 77 13.40 -12.66 -3.24
CA HIS A 77 14.29 -13.08 -2.16
C HIS A 77 13.68 -12.95 -0.77
N ARG A 78 12.39 -12.59 -0.69
CA ARG A 78 11.66 -12.53 0.58
C ARG A 78 11.46 -13.94 1.14
N ARG A 79 11.74 -14.08 2.43
CA ARG A 79 11.45 -15.28 3.22
C ARG A 79 10.52 -14.91 4.35
N THR A 80 9.52 -15.75 4.57
CA THR A 80 8.62 -15.66 5.70
C THR A 80 9.06 -16.66 6.76
N ILE A 81 9.35 -16.18 7.97
CA ILE A 81 9.82 -17.00 9.09
C ILE A 81 8.75 -16.97 10.18
N SER A 82 8.30 -18.15 10.60
CA SER A 82 7.40 -18.29 11.74
C SER A 82 8.23 -18.49 13.00
N ILE A 83 8.02 -17.61 13.97
CA ILE A 83 8.63 -17.64 15.27
C ILE A 83 7.59 -18.22 16.24
N PRO A 84 7.83 -19.42 16.80
CA PRO A 84 6.91 -20.02 17.74
C PRO A 84 6.80 -19.16 19.00
N SER A 85 5.65 -19.22 19.67
CA SER A 85 5.46 -18.58 20.98
C SER A 85 6.44 -19.19 22.00
N SER A 86 7.44 -18.42 22.42
CA SER A 86 8.26 -18.81 23.56
C SER A 86 7.55 -18.44 24.86
N SER A 87 7.58 -19.35 25.83
CA SER A 87 7.01 -19.13 27.17
C SER A 87 7.76 -18.07 27.98
N ALA A 88 8.98 -17.72 27.56
CA ALA A 88 9.72 -16.59 28.11
C ALA A 88 9.44 -15.39 27.21
N ASN A 89 9.05 -14.28 27.82
CA ASN A 89 8.85 -12.96 27.20
C ASN A 89 10.19 -12.36 26.67
N GLU A 90 10.98 -13.18 26.00
CA GLU A 90 12.34 -12.95 25.57
C GLU A 90 12.33 -12.72 24.07
N ILE A 91 12.83 -11.56 23.66
CA ILE A 91 12.90 -11.19 22.25
C ILE A 91 13.97 -12.09 21.60
N PRO A 92 13.63 -12.88 20.57
CA PRO A 92 14.50 -13.94 20.07
C PRO A 92 15.68 -13.42 19.23
N PHE A 93 15.68 -12.15 18.88
CA PHE A 93 16.80 -11.45 18.21
C PHE A 93 16.76 -9.95 18.53
N SER A 94 17.89 -9.28 18.33
CA SER A 94 18.01 -7.82 18.42
C SER A 94 18.09 -7.20 17.03
N ILE A 95 17.69 -5.93 16.93
CA ILE A 95 17.72 -5.16 15.69
C ILE A 95 18.68 -3.97 15.78
N HIS A 96 18.98 -3.36 14.65
CA HIS A 96 19.69 -2.08 14.48
C HIS A 96 19.29 -1.44 13.14
N GLY A 97 19.82 -0.24 12.86
CA GLY A 97 19.42 0.55 11.69
C GLY A 97 18.18 1.39 12.00
N GLY A 98 17.30 1.56 11.02
CA GLY A 98 16.09 2.38 11.13
C GLY A 98 16.16 3.68 10.33
N ALA A 99 14.98 4.21 9.99
CA ALA A 99 14.84 5.35 9.10
C ALA A 99 15.54 6.62 9.63
N ASP A 100 15.68 6.74 10.94
CA ASP A 100 16.44 7.79 11.63
C ASP A 100 17.93 7.78 11.29
N SER A 101 18.47 6.63 10.89
CA SER A 101 19.85 6.45 10.42
C SER A 101 19.96 6.31 8.90
N CYS A 102 18.88 6.60 8.15
CA CYS A 102 18.77 6.34 6.71
C CYS A 102 19.07 4.87 6.33
N SER A 103 18.74 3.93 7.22
CA SER A 103 18.96 2.50 7.05
C SER A 103 17.66 1.72 7.22
N LEU A 104 17.57 0.54 6.61
CA LEU A 104 16.51 -0.42 6.93
C LEU A 104 16.68 -0.98 8.35
N ILE A 105 15.63 -1.62 8.86
CA ILE A 105 15.69 -2.41 10.08
C ILE A 105 16.39 -3.73 9.74
N LEU A 106 17.51 -3.98 10.42
CA LEU A 106 18.36 -5.14 10.20
C LEU A 106 18.43 -5.99 11.47
N VAL A 107 18.70 -7.28 11.31
CA VAL A 107 18.96 -8.18 12.43
C VAL A 107 20.39 -7.98 12.91
N ARG A 108 20.57 -7.62 14.18
CA ARG A 108 21.89 -7.44 14.76
C ARG A 108 22.47 -8.74 15.32
N THR A 109 21.66 -9.49 16.07
CA THR A 109 22.08 -10.72 16.74
C THR A 109 20.87 -11.59 17.02
N VAL A 110 20.97 -12.88 16.72
CA VAL A 110 19.95 -13.89 17.00
C VAL A 110 20.31 -14.64 18.29
N PHE A 111 19.37 -14.72 19.22
CA PHE A 111 19.57 -15.38 20.53
C PHE A 111 18.89 -16.75 20.58
N HIS A 112 17.75 -16.89 19.90
CA HIS A 112 16.95 -18.12 19.97
C HIS A 112 17.54 -19.22 19.08
N PRO A 113 17.82 -20.43 19.61
CA PRO A 113 18.50 -21.49 18.87
C PRO A 113 17.75 -21.91 17.61
N ASP A 114 16.42 -21.96 17.66
CA ASP A 114 15.58 -22.35 16.51
C ASP A 114 15.62 -21.33 15.35
N LEU A 115 16.03 -20.08 15.62
CA LEU A 115 16.15 -19.05 14.61
C LEU A 115 17.55 -18.95 14.01
N LEU A 116 18.58 -19.54 14.64
CA LEU A 116 19.98 -19.45 14.15
C LEU A 116 20.18 -20.02 12.74
N ASN A 117 19.33 -20.98 12.33
CA ASN A 117 19.37 -21.56 10.99
C ASN A 117 18.47 -20.84 9.98
N GLN A 118 17.61 -19.93 10.44
CA GLN A 118 16.60 -19.25 9.61
C GLN A 118 16.94 -17.79 9.37
N LEU A 119 17.49 -17.13 10.39
CA LEU A 119 17.77 -15.71 10.46
C LEU A 119 19.27 -15.51 10.66
N GLN A 120 19.87 -14.62 9.86
CA GLN A 120 21.28 -14.25 9.95
C GLN A 120 21.43 -12.79 10.37
N ASN A 121 22.64 -12.46 10.84
CA ASN A 121 23.00 -11.07 11.07
C ASN A 121 22.93 -10.30 9.74
N ASP A 122 22.52 -9.05 9.83
CA ASP A 122 22.27 -8.11 8.74
C ASP A 122 21.11 -8.52 7.80
N ASP A 123 20.31 -9.55 8.13
CA ASP A 123 19.06 -9.83 7.43
C ASP A 123 18.12 -8.63 7.57
N MET A 124 17.53 -8.19 6.46
CA MET A 124 16.59 -7.07 6.44
C MET A 124 15.23 -7.53 6.91
N VAL A 125 14.69 -6.91 7.95
CA VAL A 125 13.33 -7.18 8.42
C VAL A 125 12.36 -6.19 7.76
N LEU A 126 11.44 -6.70 6.96
CA LEU A 126 10.49 -5.89 6.20
C LEU A 126 9.18 -5.72 6.92
N SER A 127 8.67 -6.78 7.55
CA SER A 127 7.38 -6.76 8.24
C SER A 127 7.37 -7.76 9.38
N ALA A 128 6.49 -7.54 10.34
CA ALA A 128 6.14 -8.50 11.38
C ALA A 128 4.62 -8.51 11.59
N ASP A 129 4.02 -9.70 11.55
CA ASP A 129 2.56 -9.94 11.56
C ASP A 129 1.80 -9.06 10.56
N GLY A 130 2.37 -8.89 9.36
CA GLY A 130 1.80 -8.09 8.29
C GLY A 130 1.90 -6.57 8.50
N THR A 131 2.50 -6.11 9.59
CA THR A 131 2.81 -4.69 9.80
C THR A 131 4.19 -4.38 9.21
N GLU A 132 4.24 -3.38 8.32
CA GLU A 132 5.46 -2.97 7.67
C GLU A 132 6.43 -2.28 8.65
N LEU A 133 7.66 -2.79 8.71
CA LEU A 133 8.78 -2.22 9.47
C LEU A 133 9.73 -1.42 8.58
N SER A 134 9.68 -1.62 7.26
CA SER A 134 10.41 -0.79 6.30
C SER A 134 9.90 0.65 6.35
N GLY A 135 10.71 1.53 6.95
CA GLY A 135 10.38 2.94 7.12
C GLY A 135 10.18 3.36 8.58
N MET A 136 10.13 2.41 9.51
CA MET A 136 10.13 2.72 10.94
C MET A 136 11.50 3.20 11.41
N VAL A 137 11.49 4.10 12.39
CA VAL A 137 12.70 4.45 13.15
C VAL A 137 13.04 3.34 14.14
N TYR A 138 14.30 3.23 14.57
CA TYR A 138 14.74 2.16 15.48
C TYR A 138 13.84 2.01 16.73
N GLY A 139 13.56 3.13 17.41
CA GLY A 139 12.79 3.12 18.66
C GLY A 139 11.36 2.61 18.48
N GLU A 140 10.74 2.95 17.35
CA GLU A 140 9.38 2.50 17.00
C GLU A 140 9.37 1.01 16.68
N ALA A 141 10.29 0.56 15.81
CA ALA A 141 10.41 -0.85 15.45
C ALA A 141 10.72 -1.73 16.69
N ALA A 142 11.62 -1.28 17.56
CA ALA A 142 11.97 -1.99 18.79
C ALA A 142 10.78 -2.08 19.76
N ALA A 143 10.04 -0.99 19.95
CA ALA A 143 8.85 -0.98 20.80
C ALA A 143 7.75 -1.89 20.24
N PHE A 144 7.53 -1.85 18.92
CA PHE A 144 6.55 -2.67 18.22
C PHE A 144 6.86 -4.17 18.35
N LEU A 145 8.10 -4.57 18.06
CA LEU A 145 8.54 -5.96 18.21
C LEU A 145 8.43 -6.41 19.68
N SER A 146 8.83 -5.57 20.63
CA SER A 146 8.70 -5.89 22.06
C SER A 146 7.25 -6.13 22.45
N GLN A 147 6.31 -5.32 21.96
CA GLN A 147 4.88 -5.49 22.22
C GLN A 147 4.34 -6.77 21.59
N LEU A 148 4.80 -7.12 20.38
CA LEU A 148 4.41 -8.34 19.71
C LEU A 148 4.86 -9.59 20.47
N PHE A 149 6.13 -9.64 20.87
CA PHE A 149 6.65 -10.78 21.66
C PHE A 149 6.01 -10.86 23.05
N ALA A 150 5.65 -9.71 23.64
CA ALA A 150 4.92 -9.67 24.92
C ALA A 150 3.51 -10.28 24.88
N LYS A 151 2.90 -10.42 23.70
CA LYS A 151 1.61 -11.12 23.57
C LYS A 151 1.75 -12.64 23.75
N GLY A 152 2.96 -13.19 23.61
CA GLY A 152 3.21 -14.63 23.75
C GLY A 152 2.52 -15.48 22.68
N SER A 153 2.11 -14.90 21.55
CA SER A 153 1.60 -15.62 20.39
C SER A 153 2.73 -15.94 19.41
N ALA A 154 2.53 -16.94 18.56
CA ALA A 154 3.42 -17.15 17.43
C ALA A 154 3.41 -15.91 16.52
N LEU A 155 4.60 -15.50 16.06
CA LEU A 155 4.79 -14.32 15.22
C LEU A 155 5.27 -14.75 13.85
N THR A 156 4.86 -14.03 12.81
CA THR A 156 5.43 -14.20 11.47
C THR A 156 6.23 -12.96 11.09
N ILE A 157 7.49 -13.14 10.68
CA ILE A 157 8.32 -12.04 10.16
C ILE A 157 8.64 -12.28 8.69
N GLU A 158 8.74 -11.20 7.93
CA GLU A 158 9.21 -11.24 6.55
C GLU A 158 10.59 -10.60 6.46
N VAL A 159 11.53 -11.33 5.88
CA VAL A 159 12.93 -10.92 5.81
C VAL A 159 13.51 -11.07 4.42
N ILE A 160 14.53 -10.27 4.11
CA ILE A 160 15.39 -10.47 2.93
C ILE A 160 16.80 -10.79 3.43
N PRO A 161 17.40 -11.91 2.99
CA PRO A 161 18.78 -12.22 3.33
C PRO A 161 19.75 -11.17 2.80
N THR A 162 20.76 -10.79 3.59
CA THR A 162 21.81 -9.85 3.16
C THR A 162 22.45 -10.25 1.82
N GLY A 163 22.71 -11.54 1.63
CA GLY A 163 23.35 -12.08 0.42
C GLY A 163 22.46 -12.10 -0.83
N ALA A 164 21.16 -11.85 -0.68
CA ALA A 164 20.20 -11.98 -1.77
C ALA A 164 20.09 -10.71 -2.63
N CYS A 165 20.53 -9.57 -2.10
CA CYS A 165 20.55 -8.29 -2.80
C CYS A 165 21.86 -8.02 -3.56
N ALA A 166 22.76 -9.00 -3.65
CA ALA A 166 24.00 -8.91 -4.42
C ALA A 166 23.72 -9.02 -5.94
N CYS A 167 23.01 -8.05 -6.49
CA CYS A 167 22.94 -7.81 -7.92
C CYS A 167 23.88 -6.65 -8.27
N GLY A 168 25.17 -6.97 -8.38
CA GLY A 168 26.18 -6.07 -8.93
C GLY A 168 26.89 -6.78 -10.08
N PRO A 169 27.18 -6.11 -11.22
CA PRO A 169 28.04 -6.69 -12.23
C PRO A 169 29.40 -6.97 -11.57
N GLN A 170 29.89 -8.20 -11.67
CA GLN A 170 31.30 -8.46 -11.43
C GLN A 170 32.09 -7.75 -12.53
N ILE A 171 32.36 -6.45 -12.33
CA ILE A 171 33.29 -5.71 -13.17
C ILE A 171 34.65 -6.34 -12.89
N GLY A 172 35.13 -7.10 -13.87
CA GLY A 172 36.40 -7.81 -13.82
C GLY A 172 37.51 -6.88 -13.34
N LEU A 173 38.07 -7.22 -12.19
CA LEU A 173 39.33 -6.67 -11.72
C LEU A 173 40.43 -7.19 -12.66
N PHE A 174 40.64 -6.52 -13.79
CA PHE A 174 41.83 -6.71 -14.60
C PHE A 174 43.03 -6.30 -13.75
N ARG A 175 43.76 -7.28 -13.24
CA ARG A 175 45.13 -7.09 -12.77
C ARG A 175 45.99 -6.83 -14.02
N LEU A 176 46.53 -5.63 -14.11
CA LEU A 176 47.74 -5.32 -14.88
C LEU A 176 48.97 -5.70 -14.04
#